data_AF-A0A8K0DFD7-F1
#
_entry.id   AF-A0A8K0DFD7-F1
#
_cell.length_a   1.000
_cell.length_b   1.000
_cell.length_c   1.000
_cell.angle_alpha   90.00
_cell.angle_beta   90.00
_cell.angle_gamma   90.00
#
_symmetry.space_group_name_H-M   'P 1'
#
loop_
_entity.id
_entity.type
_entity.pdbx_description
1 polymer ?
#
loop_
_entity_poly.entity_id
_entity_poly.type
_entity_poly.pdbx_seq_one_letter_code
_entity_poly.pdbx_strand_id
1 'polypeptide(L)'
;TTTIGKPGSKVEKLPFYNHTECACIDKSAEPSTLDLSTSEDNQEVLRSYRSSLSVRAADSSPQTIRRCKCPEEYTPRLYRGSHCTCDCTEGNIDCAQIKRGKEFFSLKDRLCILNDQCGIPNCEYGSYMRNIGRCPRKQEKFDAFANASANSH
;
A
#
# COMPACT_ATOMS: atom_id res chain seq x y z
N THR A 1 25.67 -22.24 20.73
CA THR A 1 24.90 -22.26 22.00
C THR A 1 25.17 -20.98 22.73
N THR A 2 24.25 -20.00 22.66
CA THR A 2 24.49 -18.65 23.22
C THR A 2 23.82 -18.57 24.58
N THR A 3 24.62 -18.31 25.61
CA THR A 3 24.21 -18.23 27.01
C THR A 3 23.41 -16.96 27.27
N ILE A 4 22.18 -17.11 27.75
CA ILE A 4 21.30 -16.02 28.23
C ILE A 4 21.44 -15.95 29.74
N GLY A 5 21.82 -14.78 30.28
CA GLY A 5 21.80 -14.54 31.73
C GLY A 5 22.77 -13.46 32.19
N LYS A 6 22.56 -12.20 31.79
CA LYS A 6 23.11 -11.05 32.54
C LYS A 6 22.18 -10.76 33.72
N PRO A 7 22.67 -10.75 34.98
CA PRO A 7 21.85 -10.37 36.13
C PRO A 7 21.59 -8.86 36.07
N GLY A 8 20.41 -8.48 35.60
CA GLY A 8 20.01 -7.06 35.50
C GLY A 8 18.87 -6.75 34.53
N SER A 9 18.42 -7.68 33.69
CA SER A 9 17.24 -7.44 32.86
C SER A 9 15.96 -7.63 33.68
N LYS A 10 15.32 -6.53 34.09
CA LYS A 10 13.99 -6.54 34.70
C LYS A 10 12.93 -6.59 33.59
N VAL A 11 12.04 -7.57 33.66
CA VAL A 11 10.89 -7.64 32.75
C VAL A 11 9.85 -6.63 33.21
N GLU A 12 9.49 -5.69 32.35
CA GLU A 12 8.45 -4.69 32.61
C GLU A 12 7.22 -4.94 31.76
N LYS A 13 6.04 -4.73 32.34
CA LYS A 13 4.76 -4.84 31.64
C LYS A 13 4.27 -3.44 31.31
N LEU A 14 4.18 -3.13 30.03
CA LEU A 14 3.68 -1.85 29.53
C LEU A 14 2.24 -2.02 29.04
N PRO A 15 1.29 -1.17 29.44
CA PRO A 15 -0.04 -1.16 28.87
C PRO A 15 0.00 -0.55 27.47
N PHE A 16 -0.61 -1.21 26.50
CA PHE A 16 -0.81 -0.69 25.15
C PHE A 16 -2.30 -0.63 24.83
N TYR A 17 -2.69 0.38 24.07
CA TYR A 17 -4.05 0.50 23.61
C TYR A 17 -4.31 -0.48 22.47
N ASN A 18 -5.37 -1.27 22.60
CA ASN A 18 -5.76 -2.26 21.61
C ASN A 18 -7.17 -1.96 21.10
N HIS A 19 -7.27 -1.41 19.90
CA HIS A 19 -8.55 -1.23 19.22
C HIS A 19 -9.12 -2.60 18.83
N THR A 20 -10.29 -2.95 19.35
CA THR A 20 -10.96 -4.22 19.04
C THR A 20 -11.98 -4.11 17.90
N GLU A 21 -12.36 -2.88 17.54
CA GLU A 21 -13.32 -2.59 16.48
C GLU A 21 -13.03 -1.22 15.83
N CYS A 22 -13.41 -1.07 14.56
CA CYS A 22 -13.17 0.14 13.78
C CYS A 22 -14.45 0.51 12.99
N ALA A 23 -14.73 1.80 12.87
CA ALA A 23 -15.79 2.33 12.02
C ALA A 23 -15.28 3.53 11.21
N CYS A 24 -15.90 3.78 10.06
CA CYS A 24 -15.67 5.02 9.32
C CYS A 24 -16.50 6.14 9.97
N ILE A 25 -15.83 7.14 10.52
CA ILE A 25 -16.46 8.29 11.18
C ILE A 25 -16.03 9.58 10.50
N ASP A 26 -16.95 10.54 10.40
CA ASP A 26 -16.65 11.86 9.87
C ASP A 26 -15.76 12.64 10.85
N LYS A 27 -14.66 13.20 10.35
CA LYS A 27 -13.67 13.89 11.18
C LYS A 27 -14.22 15.11 11.95
N SER A 28 -15.36 15.66 11.51
CA SER A 28 -16.07 16.75 12.16
C SER A 28 -17.01 16.30 13.28
N ALA A 29 -17.26 14.99 13.42
CA ALA A 29 -18.11 14.42 14.46
C ALA A 29 -17.33 14.04 15.74
N GLU A 30 -16.01 14.28 15.75
CA GLU A 30 -15.17 14.04 16.93
C GLU A 30 -15.53 15.00 18.07
N PRO A 31 -15.92 14.51 19.27
CA PRO A 31 -15.90 15.36 20.46
C PRO A 31 -14.44 15.73 20.73
N SER A 32 -14.14 17.02 20.64
CA SER A 32 -12.81 17.59 20.87
C SER A 32 -12.40 17.42 22.33
N THR A 33 -11.86 16.26 22.71
CA THR A 33 -11.28 16.02 24.04
C THR A 33 -9.80 15.69 23.93
N LEU A 34 -9.01 16.64 23.43
CA LEU A 34 -7.59 16.73 23.75
C LEU A 34 -7.24 18.20 23.90
N ASP A 35 -7.41 18.70 25.13
CA ASP A 35 -6.64 19.83 25.64
C ASP A 35 -5.16 19.45 25.58
N LEU A 36 -4.47 19.89 24.52
CA LEU A 36 -3.03 20.03 24.54
C LEU A 36 -2.72 21.46 24.12
N SER A 37 -2.48 22.26 25.15
CA SER A 37 -1.84 23.59 25.14
C SER A 37 -1.15 23.94 23.83
N THR A 38 -1.67 24.98 23.18
CA THR A 38 -1.02 25.78 22.15
C THR A 38 0.42 26.12 22.55
N SER A 39 1.39 25.45 21.94
CA SER A 39 2.73 25.99 21.72
C SER A 39 2.92 26.15 20.22
N GLU A 40 3.24 27.37 19.81
CA GLU A 40 3.15 27.92 18.45
C GLU A 40 4.21 27.40 17.47
N ASP A 41 4.79 26.22 17.67
CA ASP A 41 5.98 25.74 16.95
C ASP A 41 5.78 24.43 16.16
N ASN A 42 4.57 24.16 15.65
CA ASN A 42 4.30 22.95 14.84
C ASN A 42 3.63 23.24 13.48
N GLN A 43 3.93 24.39 12.88
CA GLN A 43 3.43 24.76 11.54
C GLN A 43 4.25 24.17 10.37
N GLU A 44 5.26 23.33 10.66
CA GLU A 44 6.09 22.69 9.61
C GLU A 44 5.58 21.29 9.19
N VAL A 45 4.98 20.52 10.10
CA VAL A 45 4.60 19.13 9.82
C VAL A 45 3.36 19.03 8.91
N LEU A 46 2.43 20.00 8.99
CA LEU A 46 1.25 20.08 8.12
C LEU A 46 1.56 20.57 6.69
N ARG A 47 2.68 21.27 6.48
CA ARG A 47 3.14 21.65 5.12
C ARG A 47 3.77 20.47 4.38
N SER A 48 4.33 19.48 5.08
CA SER A 48 4.93 18.30 4.46
C SER A 48 3.89 17.43 3.72
N TYR A 49 2.67 17.29 4.27
CA TYR A 49 1.61 16.53 3.61
C TYR A 49 0.98 17.21 2.39
N ARG A 50 1.08 18.55 2.27
CA ARG A 50 0.58 19.31 1.12
C ARG A 50 1.62 19.54 0.02
N SER A 51 2.90 19.22 0.28
CA SER A 51 4.02 19.56 -0.62
C SER A 51 4.45 18.42 -1.57
N SER A 52 3.72 17.30 -1.60
CA SER A 52 3.94 16.24 -2.61
C SER A 52 3.26 16.52 -3.97
N LEU A 53 2.78 17.74 -4.19
CA LEU A 53 2.45 18.29 -5.52
C LEU A 53 3.68 19.01 -6.12
N SER A 54 4.81 18.30 -6.20
CA SER A 54 5.96 18.79 -6.97
C SER A 54 5.69 18.55 -8.46
N VAL A 55 5.07 19.55 -9.10
CA VAL A 55 5.11 19.70 -10.56
C VAL A 55 6.50 20.17 -10.91
N ARG A 56 7.40 19.27 -11.31
CA ARG A 56 8.68 19.67 -11.92
C ARG A 56 9.09 18.82 -13.12
N ALA A 57 9.63 19.58 -14.08
CA ALA A 57 10.38 19.24 -15.28
C ALA A 57 9.61 18.64 -16.47
N ALA A 58 9.43 19.50 -17.47
CA ALA A 58 9.27 19.11 -18.85
C ALA A 58 10.51 18.31 -19.27
N ASP A 59 10.30 17.05 -19.60
CA ASP A 59 11.26 16.19 -20.25
C ASP A 59 10.51 15.45 -21.36
N SER A 60 11.11 15.46 -22.53
CA SER A 60 10.53 15.28 -23.84
C SER A 60 10.16 13.81 -24.08
N SER A 61 9.08 13.33 -23.46
CA SER A 61 8.49 12.02 -23.73
C SER A 61 7.02 12.13 -24.16
N PRO A 62 6.51 11.17 -24.94
CA PRO A 62 5.15 11.22 -25.48
C PRO A 62 4.10 11.42 -24.37
N GLN A 63 3.26 12.44 -24.52
CA GLN A 63 2.33 12.96 -23.51
C GLN A 63 1.33 11.92 -22.94
N THR A 64 1.19 10.76 -23.58
CA THR A 64 0.31 9.66 -23.16
C THR A 64 0.86 8.85 -21.99
N ILE A 65 2.19 8.77 -21.82
CA ILE A 65 2.84 8.07 -20.69
C ILE A 65 2.59 8.81 -19.36
N ARG A 66 2.50 10.14 -19.41
CA ARG A 66 2.39 11.02 -18.22
C ARG A 66 1.05 10.97 -17.49
N ARG A 67 0.03 10.27 -18.00
CA ARG A 67 -1.28 10.15 -17.33
C ARG A 67 -1.44 8.86 -16.52
N CYS A 68 -0.48 7.95 -16.61
CA CYS A 68 -0.48 6.70 -15.86
C CYS A 68 0.03 6.91 -14.44
N LYS A 69 -0.87 6.99 -13.47
CA LYS A 69 -0.52 6.91 -12.05
C LYS A 69 -0.46 5.44 -11.62
N CYS A 70 0.61 5.04 -10.95
CA CYS A 70 0.77 3.69 -10.42
C CYS A 70 0.97 3.73 -8.90
N PRO A 71 0.75 2.59 -8.21
CA PRO A 71 1.16 2.41 -6.83
C PRO A 71 2.65 2.74 -6.63
N GLU A 72 3.03 3.12 -5.42
CA GLU A 72 4.35 3.69 -5.11
C GLU A 72 5.54 2.83 -5.62
N GLU A 73 5.48 1.52 -5.39
CA GLU A 73 6.53 0.58 -5.82
C GLU A 73 6.46 0.16 -7.29
N TYR A 74 5.39 0.56 -8.00
CA TYR A 74 5.14 0.14 -9.37
C TYR A 74 5.42 1.25 -10.36
N THR A 75 6.01 0.88 -11.49
CA THR A 75 6.28 1.80 -12.58
C THR A 75 5.23 1.68 -13.70
N PRO A 76 4.81 2.80 -14.30
CA PRO A 76 3.88 2.77 -15.40
C PRO A 76 4.53 2.19 -16.66
N ARG A 77 3.84 1.27 -17.32
CA ARG A 77 4.19 0.69 -18.62
C ARG A 77 3.01 0.80 -19.58
N LEU A 78 3.30 1.14 -20.83
CA LEU A 78 2.30 1.13 -21.90
C LEU A 78 2.30 -0.24 -22.58
N TYR A 79 1.16 -0.91 -22.57
CA TYR A 79 0.94 -2.08 -23.42
C TYR A 79 0.15 -1.68 -24.67
N ARG A 80 0.73 -1.94 -25.85
CA ARG A 80 0.13 -1.65 -27.18
C ARG A 80 -0.46 -0.23 -27.30
N GLY A 81 0.23 0.77 -26.76
CA GLY A 81 -0.01 2.19 -27.01
C GLY A 81 -1.25 2.82 -26.37
N SER A 82 -2.13 2.06 -25.70
CA SER A 82 -3.37 2.59 -25.11
C SER A 82 -3.70 2.10 -23.71
N HIS A 83 -3.26 0.90 -23.31
CA HIS A 83 -3.53 0.39 -21.97
C HIS A 83 -2.38 0.67 -21.00
N CYS A 84 -2.71 1.35 -19.92
CA CYS A 84 -1.81 1.63 -18.82
C CYS A 84 -1.70 0.42 -17.89
N THR A 85 -0.52 -0.16 -17.76
CA THR A 85 -0.27 -1.27 -16.85
C THR A 85 0.83 -0.88 -15.86
N CYS A 86 0.64 -1.15 -14.59
CA CYS A 86 1.65 -0.90 -13.57
C CYS A 86 2.48 -2.18 -13.37
N ASP A 87 3.80 -2.10 -13.53
CA ASP A 87 4.68 -3.26 -13.32
C ASP A 87 6.00 -2.86 -12.64
N CYS A 88 6.71 -3.86 -12.11
CA CYS A 88 7.98 -3.68 -11.43
C CYS A 88 9.10 -3.31 -12.42
N THR A 89 10.06 -2.53 -11.91
CA THR A 89 11.40 -2.42 -12.48
C THR A 89 12.24 -3.61 -12.06
N GLU A 90 13.23 -3.94 -12.87
CA GLU A 90 14.19 -4.99 -12.54
C GLU A 90 15.02 -4.57 -11.32
N GLY A 91 15.17 -5.47 -10.36
CA GLY A 91 15.90 -5.21 -9.12
C GLY A 91 15.12 -4.55 -7.98
N ASN A 92 13.88 -4.06 -8.18
CA ASN A 92 13.05 -3.61 -7.06
C ASN A 92 12.48 -4.82 -6.29
N ILE A 93 13.07 -5.09 -5.12
CA ILE A 93 12.71 -6.22 -4.26
C ILE A 93 11.30 -6.03 -3.69
N ASP A 94 10.97 -4.83 -3.21
CA ASP A 94 9.70 -4.52 -2.55
C ASP A 94 8.52 -4.67 -3.51
N CYS A 95 8.65 -4.12 -4.72
CA CYS A 95 7.70 -4.36 -5.80
C CYS A 95 7.53 -5.86 -6.08
N ALA A 96 8.64 -6.61 -6.14
CA ALA A 96 8.59 -8.05 -6.39
C ALA A 96 7.95 -8.86 -5.25
N GLN A 97 7.99 -8.38 -4.00
CA GLN A 97 7.28 -8.98 -2.88
C GLN A 97 5.77 -8.73 -2.99
N ILE A 98 5.39 -7.49 -3.24
CA ILE A 98 3.99 -7.08 -3.44
C ILE A 98 3.39 -7.81 -4.64
N LYS A 99 4.10 -7.88 -5.78
CA LYS A 99 3.70 -8.58 -7.02
C LYS A 99 3.40 -10.06 -6.82
N ARG A 100 4.08 -10.71 -5.85
CA ARG A 100 3.89 -12.11 -5.48
C ARG A 100 2.86 -12.33 -4.37
N GLY A 101 2.24 -11.26 -3.88
CA GLY A 101 1.27 -11.32 -2.78
C GLY A 101 1.89 -11.61 -1.42
N LYS A 102 3.21 -11.39 -1.26
CA LYS A 102 3.88 -11.52 0.04
C LYS A 102 3.54 -10.36 0.97
N GLU A 103 3.33 -9.18 0.37
CA GLU A 103 2.97 -7.95 1.05
C GLU A 103 1.65 -7.38 0.56
N PHE A 104 1.11 -6.45 1.33
CA PHE A 104 -0.09 -5.69 1.00
C PHE A 104 0.28 -4.33 0.44
N PHE A 105 -0.59 -3.78 -0.40
CA PHE A 105 -0.42 -2.40 -0.84
C PHE A 105 -0.68 -1.45 0.34
N SER A 106 0.01 -0.31 0.34
CA SER A 106 -0.24 0.76 1.30
C SER A 106 -1.71 1.20 1.25
N LEU A 107 -2.24 1.73 2.36
CA LEU A 107 -3.62 2.23 2.37
C LEU A 107 -3.86 3.28 1.26
N LYS A 108 -2.87 4.15 1.05
CA LYS A 108 -2.89 5.18 -0.01
C LYS A 108 -3.02 4.56 -1.39
N ASP A 109 -2.24 3.51 -1.69
CA ASP A 109 -2.29 2.84 -2.99
C ASP A 109 -3.57 2.05 -3.18
N ARG A 110 -4.04 1.37 -2.13
CA ARG A 110 -5.33 0.67 -2.12
C ARG A 110 -6.46 1.63 -2.47
N LEU A 111 -6.52 2.79 -1.80
CA LEU A 111 -7.51 3.82 -2.10
C LEU A 111 -7.35 4.37 -3.53
N CYS A 112 -6.11 4.54 -4.00
CA CYS A 112 -5.86 5.00 -5.36
C CYS A 112 -6.40 4.02 -6.42
N ILE A 113 -6.18 2.71 -6.23
CA ILE A 113 -6.69 1.66 -7.12
C ILE A 113 -8.22 1.55 -7.02
N LEU A 114 -8.78 1.61 -5.80
CA LEU A 114 -10.23 1.50 -5.57
C LEU A 114 -11.01 2.67 -6.16
N ASN A 115 -10.43 3.88 -6.15
CA ASN A 115 -11.02 5.07 -6.74
C ASN A 115 -10.68 5.22 -8.24
N ASP A 116 -10.10 4.20 -8.86
CA ASP A 116 -9.65 4.19 -10.27
C ASP A 116 -8.75 5.37 -10.66
N GLN A 117 -8.02 5.91 -9.67
CA GLN A 117 -7.02 6.96 -9.86
C GLN A 117 -5.65 6.41 -10.23
N CYS A 118 -5.41 5.13 -9.93
CA CYS A 118 -4.19 4.40 -10.28
C CYS A 118 -4.51 3.22 -11.22
N GLY A 119 -3.56 2.89 -12.08
CA GLY A 119 -3.61 1.67 -12.88
C GLY A 119 -3.59 0.41 -12.01
N ILE A 120 -4.20 -0.66 -12.52
CA ILE A 120 -4.21 -1.96 -11.83
C ILE A 120 -2.79 -2.56 -11.87
N PRO A 121 -2.23 -2.99 -10.73
CA PRO A 121 -0.91 -3.59 -10.68
C PRO A 121 -0.91 -4.97 -11.35
N ASN A 122 0.16 -5.26 -12.10
CA ASN A 122 0.39 -6.57 -12.67
C ASN A 122 0.90 -7.54 -11.60
N CYS A 123 0.09 -8.54 -11.25
CA CYS A 123 0.43 -9.54 -10.24
C CYS A 123 1.01 -10.83 -10.88
N GLU A 124 1.89 -11.54 -10.17
CA GLU A 124 2.53 -12.75 -10.70
C GLU A 124 1.56 -13.95 -10.78
N TYR A 125 0.63 -14.04 -9.84
CA TYR A 125 -0.20 -15.23 -9.64
C TYR A 125 -1.70 -15.00 -9.89
N GLY A 126 -2.10 -13.95 -10.60
CA GLY A 126 -3.51 -13.70 -10.94
C GLY A 126 -3.80 -12.22 -11.08
N SER A 127 -5.06 -11.83 -10.90
CA SER A 127 -5.46 -10.42 -10.84
C SER A 127 -5.37 -9.87 -9.42
N TYR A 128 -5.19 -8.55 -9.29
CA TYR A 128 -5.19 -7.86 -8.01
C TYR A 128 -6.51 -8.08 -7.25
N MET A 129 -6.42 -8.49 -5.97
CA MET A 129 -7.59 -8.75 -5.13
C MET A 129 -8.02 -7.47 -4.42
N ARG A 130 -8.97 -6.74 -5.01
CA ARG A 130 -9.45 -5.43 -4.51
C ARG A 130 -9.96 -5.47 -3.06
N ASN A 131 -10.65 -6.54 -2.67
CA ASN A 131 -11.20 -6.74 -1.33
C ASN A 131 -10.12 -6.86 -0.24
N ILE A 132 -9.05 -7.60 -0.54
CA ILE A 132 -7.96 -7.86 0.41
C ILE A 132 -6.89 -6.76 0.33
N GLY A 133 -6.72 -6.17 -0.86
CA GLY A 133 -5.76 -5.10 -1.11
C GLY A 133 -4.35 -5.60 -1.47
N ARG A 134 -4.23 -6.79 -2.08
CA ARG A 134 -2.94 -7.37 -2.48
C ARG A 134 -3.04 -8.26 -3.71
N CYS A 135 -1.87 -8.64 -4.24
CA CYS A 135 -1.79 -9.69 -5.25
C CYS A 135 -2.04 -11.09 -4.64
N PRO A 136 -2.55 -12.04 -5.44
CA PRO A 136 -2.68 -13.43 -5.02
C PRO A 136 -1.32 -14.06 -4.75
N ARG A 137 -1.28 -15.00 -3.81
CA ARG A 137 -0.12 -15.86 -3.58
C ARG A 137 -0.12 -17.04 -4.54
N LYS A 138 1.05 -17.68 -4.70
CA LYS A 138 1.19 -18.88 -5.53
C LYS A 138 0.21 -19.99 -5.13
N GLN A 139 0.04 -20.21 -3.82
CA GLN A 139 -0.88 -21.23 -3.30
C GLN A 139 -2.34 -20.90 -3.64
N GLU A 140 -2.77 -19.66 -3.46
CA GLU A 140 -4.13 -19.20 -3.78
C GLU A 140 -4.47 -19.40 -5.27
N LYS A 141 -3.48 -19.27 -6.15
CA LYS A 141 -3.63 -19.61 -7.57
C LYS A 141 -3.92 -21.10 -7.74
N PHE A 142 -3.12 -21.98 -7.13
CA PHE A 142 -3.33 -23.43 -7.23
C PHE A 142 -4.65 -23.88 -6.61
N ASP A 143 -5.03 -23.32 -5.46
CA ASP A 143 -6.29 -23.62 -4.79
C ASP A 143 -7.49 -23.16 -5.66
N ALA A 144 -7.39 -21.99 -6.30
CA ALA A 144 -8.40 -21.53 -7.24
C ALA A 144 -8.57 -22.47 -8.44
N PHE A 145 -7.47 -23.00 -9.00
CA PHE A 145 -7.52 -23.99 -10.09
C PHE A 145 -8.12 -25.33 -9.64
N ALA A 146 -7.76 -25.81 -8.45
CA ALA A 146 -8.30 -27.05 -7.90
C ALA A 146 -9.83 -26.92 -7.67
N ASN A 147 -10.27 -25.79 -7.08
CA ASN A 147 -11.69 -25.52 -6.85
C ASN A 147 -12.48 -25.35 -8.15
N ALA A 148 -11.90 -24.68 -9.15
CA ALA A 148 -12.52 -24.55 -10.47
C ALA A 148 -12.72 -25.91 -11.16
N SER A 149 -11.79 -26.85 -10.96
CA SER A 149 -11.86 -28.19 -11.54
C SER A 149 -12.85 -29.11 -10.80
N ALA A 150 -13.09 -28.85 -9.51
CA ALA A 150 -14.05 -29.60 -8.70
C ALA A 150 -15.50 -29.20 -8.97
N ASN A 151 -15.76 -27.93 -9.33
CA ASN A 151 -17.10 -27.43 -9.66
C ASN A 151 -17.54 -27.66 -11.12
N SER A 152 -16.68 -28.29 -11.94
CA SER A 152 -16.98 -28.63 -13.34
C SER A 152 -17.44 -30.09 -13.54
N HIS A 153 -17.78 -30.79 -12.46
CA HIS A 153 -18.38 -32.13 -12.42
C HIS A 153 -19.72 -32.09 -11.69
#